data_AF-A0A011NY80-F1
#
_entry.id   AF-A0A011NY80-F1
#
_cell.length_a   1.000
_cell.length_b   1.000
_cell.length_c   1.000
_cell.angle_alpha   90.00
_cell.angle_beta   90.00
_cell.angle_gamma   90.00
#
_symmetry.space_group_name_H-M   'P 1'
#
loop_
_entity.id
_entity.type
_entity.pdbx_description
1 polymer ?
#
loop_
_entity_poly.entity_id
_entity_poly.type
_entity_poly.pdbx_seq_one_letter_code
_entity_poly.pdbx_strand_id
1 'polypeptide(L)'
;MGSYDRLVKRVARAGVNTVPAELKQELKSRLNSSLKPDLKAELKPEIMAELKAGPMAELKAELRAELRAELETELKAELLRSVGRLHDLPGRVAALRAAVGAEGSANPTSMDAPVRELRRLVRSAAGLTVDRCDSPAADDLLAEISFLHCAAHTLKPAFDALASRRVLFCGQSYYNVWYLSRALRHLGWKADVYNWDSNPANWIYYHGEDYRLGGDIPEGLEGELDFYLLAIYGYDVFHFSNAHGIAFGWGVQSAVAQRLGMHAEIHLLKALGKKVVYSHNGCLDGVSQTAFSKWGPESVCSICRWQHEPSVCSDERNLAWGRFRNSVADFQCTLGGNRVDCNADRRVHEVPEFYCLDPGLWHPEMAIPEQYRLPSLPDGGVRLYHAVGRREERTRSDGVNIKSSHVYLPLIERFRTEGLVLDLIEPTGIPNREVRFLQAQADIFLDMLTYGWFGANIREAMMLAKPVICFIRPEWLESVREELPDYAEELPIVSATPDTVESVLRDLIADPEKRREIGRRSRDFALKWHSASAGAARFDRIYGALLAGDPLLRRSA
;
A
#
# COMPACT_ATOMS: atom_id res chain seq x y z
N MET A 1 5.25 -25.33 -18.91
CA MET A 1 4.73 -26.57 -18.27
C MET A 1 5.82 -27.22 -17.43
N GLY A 2 5.74 -27.06 -16.11
CA GLY A 2 6.74 -27.55 -15.17
C GLY A 2 6.77 -29.08 -15.07
N SER A 3 7.86 -29.61 -14.50
CA SER A 3 8.03 -31.02 -14.15
C SER A 3 6.83 -31.59 -13.37
N TYR A 4 6.24 -30.77 -12.50
CA TYR A 4 5.11 -31.10 -11.63
C TYR A 4 3.81 -31.43 -12.40
N ASP A 5 3.45 -30.64 -13.41
CA ASP A 5 2.20 -30.82 -14.17
C ASP A 5 2.24 -32.08 -15.07
N ARG A 6 3.43 -32.48 -15.52
CA ARG A 6 3.66 -33.76 -16.21
C ARG A 6 3.61 -34.95 -15.25
N LEU A 7 4.05 -34.77 -14.00
CA LEU A 7 4.04 -35.79 -12.96
C LEU A 7 2.61 -36.09 -12.49
N VAL A 8 1.80 -35.06 -12.24
CA VAL A 8 0.38 -35.19 -11.85
C VAL A 8 -0.44 -35.88 -12.94
N LYS A 9 -0.25 -35.49 -14.22
CA LYS A 9 -0.90 -36.15 -15.37
C LYS A 9 -0.47 -37.61 -15.56
N ARG A 10 0.77 -37.98 -15.20
CA ARG A 10 1.25 -39.37 -15.23
C ARG A 10 0.61 -40.22 -14.14
N VAL A 11 0.53 -39.70 -12.91
CA VAL A 11 -0.08 -40.39 -11.77
C VAL A 11 -1.59 -40.59 -11.99
N ALA A 12 -2.27 -39.59 -12.57
CA ALA A 12 -3.68 -39.69 -12.93
C ALA A 12 -3.96 -40.71 -14.05
N ARG A 13 -3.05 -40.84 -15.05
CA ARG A 13 -3.20 -41.79 -16.16
C ARG A 13 -2.83 -43.24 -15.85
N ALA A 14 -1.89 -43.46 -14.91
CA ALA A 14 -1.38 -44.81 -14.61
C ALA A 14 -2.25 -45.59 -13.61
N GLY A 15 -3.19 -44.92 -12.94
CA GLY A 15 -3.80 -45.46 -11.72
C GLY A 15 -2.78 -45.58 -10.58
N VAL A 16 -3.27 -45.80 -9.36
CA VAL A 16 -2.55 -45.74 -8.07
C VAL A 16 -1.30 -46.64 -7.94
N ASN A 17 -0.98 -47.48 -8.93
CA ASN A 17 0.05 -48.50 -8.80
C ASN A 17 1.49 -48.06 -9.11
N THR A 18 1.73 -46.81 -9.49
CA THR A 18 3.11 -46.30 -9.63
C THR A 18 3.24 -44.89 -9.08
N VAL A 19 3.34 -44.78 -7.76
CA VAL A 19 3.89 -43.58 -7.08
C VAL A 19 5.41 -43.56 -7.37
N PRO A 20 5.95 -42.50 -8.02
CA PRO A 20 7.38 -42.40 -8.28
C PRO A 20 8.21 -42.40 -6.98
N ALA A 21 9.40 -43.00 -7.03
CA ALA A 21 10.27 -43.14 -5.85
C ALA A 21 10.60 -41.79 -5.20
N GLU A 22 10.69 -40.72 -6.00
CA GLU A 22 10.95 -39.36 -5.51
C GLU A 22 9.80 -38.82 -4.63
N LEU A 23 8.53 -39.09 -5.01
CA LEU A 23 7.37 -38.65 -4.22
C LEU A 23 7.28 -39.43 -2.90
N LYS A 24 7.63 -40.72 -2.91
CA LYS A 24 7.76 -41.55 -1.70
C LYS A 24 8.81 -41.00 -0.73
N GLN A 25 9.93 -40.51 -1.25
CA GLN A 25 11.05 -40.01 -0.44
C GLN A 25 10.74 -38.65 0.19
N GLU A 26 10.09 -37.76 -0.57
CA GLU A 26 9.63 -36.45 -0.10
C GLU A 26 8.51 -36.57 0.95
N LEU A 27 7.52 -37.44 0.71
CA LEU A 27 6.46 -37.74 1.69
C LEU A 27 7.03 -38.37 2.97
N LYS A 28 7.99 -39.29 2.84
CA LYS A 28 8.67 -39.92 3.99
C LYS A 28 9.48 -38.90 4.81
N SER A 29 10.05 -37.88 4.16
CA SER A 29 10.72 -36.76 4.83
C SER A 29 9.73 -35.94 5.65
N ARG A 30 8.64 -35.47 5.02
CA ARG A 30 7.62 -34.63 5.67
C ARG A 30 6.85 -35.35 6.78
N LEU A 31 6.59 -36.65 6.61
CA LEU A 31 5.98 -37.47 7.65
C LEU A 31 6.84 -37.57 8.91
N ASN A 32 8.17 -37.67 8.72
CA ASN A 32 9.11 -37.79 9.82
C ASN A 32 9.32 -36.47 10.57
N SER A 33 9.15 -35.31 9.91
CA SER A 33 9.31 -33.99 10.54
C SER A 33 8.05 -33.49 11.23
N SER A 34 6.85 -33.82 10.71
CA SER A 34 5.58 -33.27 11.19
C SER A 34 4.80 -34.20 12.12
N LEU A 35 4.66 -35.49 11.79
CA LEU A 35 3.81 -36.41 12.57
C LEU A 35 4.56 -37.09 13.72
N LYS A 36 5.89 -37.22 13.60
CA LYS A 36 6.74 -37.89 14.58
C LYS A 36 6.84 -37.19 15.95
N PRO A 37 6.83 -35.84 16.03
CA PRO A 37 6.75 -35.13 17.31
C PRO A 37 5.39 -35.31 17.99
N ASP A 38 4.31 -35.20 17.22
CA ASP A 38 2.92 -35.22 17.73
C ASP A 38 2.50 -36.62 18.20
N LEU A 39 2.80 -37.66 17.41
CA LEU A 39 2.65 -39.06 17.85
C LEU A 39 3.45 -39.35 19.13
N LYS A 40 4.60 -38.70 19.31
CA LYS A 40 5.47 -38.89 20.49
C LYS A 40 4.97 -38.11 21.71
N ALA A 41 4.11 -37.12 21.53
CA ALA A 41 3.47 -36.35 22.60
C ALA A 41 2.18 -37.04 23.08
N GLU A 42 1.37 -37.58 22.17
CA GLU A 42 0.09 -38.24 22.49
C GLU A 42 0.25 -39.70 22.93
N LEU A 43 1.01 -40.53 22.22
CA LEU A 43 1.12 -41.95 22.55
C LEU A 43 2.04 -42.22 23.75
N LYS A 44 2.99 -41.32 24.05
CA LYS A 44 3.97 -41.54 25.12
C LYS A 44 3.35 -41.65 26.53
N PRO A 45 2.36 -40.83 26.94
CA PRO A 45 1.67 -41.01 28.20
C PRO A 45 0.75 -42.25 28.25
N GLU A 46 0.01 -42.55 27.17
CA GLU A 46 -0.86 -43.74 27.11
C GLU A 46 -0.05 -45.04 27.15
N ILE A 47 1.02 -45.11 26.36
CA ILE A 47 1.96 -46.25 26.36
C ILE A 47 2.63 -46.40 27.73
N MET A 48 2.95 -45.31 28.45
CA MET A 48 3.51 -45.40 29.81
C MET A 48 2.51 -45.90 30.86
N ALA A 49 1.22 -45.69 30.66
CA ALA A 49 0.17 -46.20 31.55
C ALA A 49 -0.03 -47.72 31.38
N GLU A 50 0.00 -48.23 30.15
CA GLU A 50 -0.11 -49.67 29.86
C GLU A 50 1.21 -50.44 30.09
N LEU A 51 2.38 -49.80 29.95
CA LEU A 51 3.72 -50.40 30.14
C LEU A 51 4.02 -50.87 31.58
N LYS A 52 3.18 -50.59 32.58
CA LYS A 52 3.41 -51.02 33.97
C LYS A 52 3.04 -52.48 34.26
N ALA A 53 2.50 -53.24 33.30
CA ALA A 53 1.85 -54.54 33.60
C ALA A 53 2.28 -55.79 32.77
N GLY A 54 3.32 -55.77 31.92
CA GLY A 54 3.68 -56.96 31.12
C GLY A 54 5.07 -56.95 30.46
N PRO A 55 5.50 -58.05 29.80
CA PRO A 55 6.86 -58.22 29.30
C PRO A 55 7.18 -57.22 28.19
N MET A 56 8.06 -56.28 28.53
CA MET A 56 8.25 -54.95 27.92
C MET A 56 8.81 -54.93 26.49
N ALA A 57 9.22 -56.06 25.93
CA ALA A 57 9.88 -56.15 24.63
C ALA A 57 8.93 -56.55 23.48
N GLU A 58 8.05 -57.53 23.72
CA GLU A 58 7.12 -58.06 22.72
C GLU A 58 5.97 -57.07 22.47
N LEU A 59 5.34 -56.57 23.53
CA LEU A 59 4.24 -55.58 23.44
C LEU A 59 4.68 -54.29 22.73
N LYS A 60 5.93 -53.86 22.93
CA LYS A 60 6.50 -52.68 22.28
C LYS A 60 6.79 -52.91 20.79
N ALA A 61 7.10 -54.14 20.40
CA ALA A 61 7.32 -54.50 19.02
C ALA A 61 6.00 -54.64 18.25
N GLU A 62 4.99 -55.28 18.87
CA GLU A 62 3.64 -55.43 18.33
C GLU A 62 2.93 -54.08 18.19
N LEU A 63 2.86 -53.27 19.24
CA LEU A 63 2.22 -51.95 19.19
C LEU A 63 2.89 -51.02 18.17
N ARG A 64 4.22 -51.11 18.00
CA ARG A 64 4.93 -50.35 16.96
C ARG A 64 4.62 -50.85 15.55
N ALA A 65 4.39 -52.15 15.37
CA ALA A 65 4.07 -52.72 14.07
C ALA A 65 2.63 -52.39 13.67
N GLU A 66 1.68 -52.51 14.60
CA GLU A 66 0.26 -52.17 14.42
C GLU A 66 0.09 -50.68 14.15
N LEU A 67 0.60 -49.82 15.04
CA LEU A 67 0.51 -48.36 14.88
C LEU A 67 1.16 -47.89 13.58
N ARG A 68 2.25 -48.54 13.15
CA ARG A 68 2.90 -48.20 11.87
C ARG A 68 2.06 -48.63 10.67
N ALA A 69 1.42 -49.80 10.73
CA ALA A 69 0.56 -50.30 9.66
C ALA A 69 -0.73 -49.47 9.53
N GLU A 70 -1.33 -49.09 10.66
CA GLU A 70 -2.49 -48.19 10.71
C GLU A 70 -2.11 -46.80 10.19
N LEU A 71 -1.04 -46.19 10.70
CA LEU A 71 -0.57 -44.88 10.24
C LEU A 71 -0.22 -44.88 8.74
N GLU A 72 0.40 -45.96 8.22
CA GLU A 72 0.70 -46.08 6.79
C GLU A 72 -0.58 -46.20 5.95
N THR A 73 -1.58 -46.93 6.45
CA THR A 73 -2.87 -47.09 5.77
C THR A 73 -3.67 -45.79 5.76
N GLU A 74 -3.79 -45.12 6.90
CA GLU A 74 -4.50 -43.85 7.04
C GLU A 74 -3.84 -42.74 6.24
N LEU A 75 -2.51 -42.61 6.32
CA LEU A 75 -1.76 -41.64 5.53
C LEU A 75 -1.93 -41.89 4.04
N LYS A 76 -1.84 -43.14 3.60
CA LYS A 76 -2.03 -43.49 2.18
C LYS A 76 -3.44 -43.14 1.73
N ALA A 77 -4.45 -43.40 2.56
CA ALA A 77 -5.83 -43.02 2.27
C ALA A 77 -5.99 -41.49 2.19
N GLU A 78 -5.42 -40.72 3.13
CA GLU A 78 -5.48 -39.24 3.11
C GLU A 78 -4.71 -38.64 1.93
N LEU A 79 -3.58 -39.22 1.58
CA LEU A 79 -2.82 -38.83 0.39
C LEU A 79 -3.63 -39.08 -0.89
N LEU A 80 -4.27 -40.24 -1.00
CA LEU A 80 -5.14 -40.55 -2.15
C LEU A 80 -6.33 -39.60 -2.24
N ARG A 81 -6.98 -39.27 -1.10
CA ARG A 81 -8.03 -38.25 -1.05
C ARG A 81 -7.51 -36.89 -1.52
N SER A 82 -6.35 -36.47 -1.04
CA SER A 82 -5.73 -35.19 -1.41
C SER A 82 -5.38 -35.12 -2.90
N VAL A 83 -4.84 -36.21 -3.47
CA VAL A 83 -4.55 -36.32 -4.90
C VAL A 83 -5.83 -36.26 -5.73
N GLY A 84 -6.90 -36.95 -5.30
CA GLY A 84 -8.22 -36.88 -5.93
C GLY A 84 -8.77 -35.45 -5.95
N ARG A 85 -8.75 -34.76 -4.80
CA ARG A 85 -9.19 -33.35 -4.69
C ARG A 85 -8.45 -32.43 -5.66
N LEU A 86 -7.13 -32.58 -5.78
CA LEU A 86 -6.30 -31.79 -6.70
C LEU A 86 -6.54 -32.14 -8.17
N HIS A 87 -6.78 -33.42 -8.48
CA HIS A 87 -7.09 -33.89 -9.82
C HIS A 87 -8.41 -33.28 -10.34
N ASP A 88 -9.42 -33.17 -9.47
CA ASP A 88 -10.75 -32.70 -9.84
C ASP A 88 -10.86 -31.16 -9.83
N LEU A 89 -9.90 -30.47 -9.21
CA LEU A 89 -9.89 -29.01 -9.05
C LEU A 89 -10.08 -28.24 -10.38
N PRO A 90 -9.39 -28.56 -11.50
CA PRO A 90 -9.58 -27.84 -12.75
C PRO A 90 -11.02 -27.93 -13.28
N GLY A 91 -11.67 -29.09 -13.13
CA GLY A 91 -13.06 -29.29 -13.54
C GLY A 91 -14.04 -28.46 -12.70
N ARG A 92 -13.82 -28.43 -11.37
CA ARG A 92 -14.60 -27.60 -10.45
C ARG A 92 -14.43 -26.10 -10.72
N VAL A 93 -13.21 -25.66 -11.03
CA VAL A 93 -12.93 -24.27 -11.44
C VAL A 93 -13.65 -23.92 -12.74
N ALA A 94 -13.67 -24.83 -13.73
CA ALA A 94 -14.38 -24.60 -14.98
C ALA A 94 -15.91 -24.49 -14.76
N ALA A 95 -16.48 -25.34 -13.89
CA ALA A 95 -17.90 -25.27 -13.54
C ALA A 95 -18.25 -23.94 -12.84
N LEU A 96 -17.43 -23.49 -11.88
CA LEU A 96 -17.64 -22.21 -11.20
C LEU A 96 -17.61 -21.05 -12.22
N ARG A 97 -16.63 -21.03 -13.13
CA ARG A 97 -16.53 -19.99 -14.18
C ARG A 97 -17.76 -19.96 -15.08
N ALA A 98 -18.27 -21.14 -15.45
CA ALA A 98 -19.48 -21.24 -16.29
C ALA A 98 -20.72 -20.69 -15.55
N ALA A 99 -20.86 -21.00 -14.26
CA ALA A 99 -21.94 -20.48 -13.43
C ALA A 99 -21.89 -18.94 -13.32
N VAL A 100 -20.72 -18.37 -13.04
CA VAL A 100 -20.53 -16.92 -12.97
C VAL A 100 -20.86 -16.23 -14.30
N GLY A 101 -20.45 -16.82 -15.43
CA GLY A 101 -20.74 -16.28 -16.75
C GLY A 101 -22.23 -16.26 -17.11
N ALA A 102 -23.04 -17.15 -16.52
CA ALA A 102 -24.48 -17.22 -16.77
C ALA A 102 -25.31 -16.18 -16.00
N GLU A 103 -24.80 -15.66 -14.87
CA GLU A 103 -25.54 -14.73 -13.99
C GLU A 103 -25.43 -13.24 -14.42
N GLY A 104 -24.55 -12.90 -15.36
CA GLY A 104 -24.40 -11.54 -15.90
C GLY A 104 -23.67 -10.57 -14.93
N SER A 105 -22.45 -10.15 -15.29
CA SER A 105 -21.65 -9.26 -14.44
C SER A 105 -21.98 -7.78 -14.67
N ALA A 106 -22.59 -7.13 -13.67
CA ALA A 106 -22.69 -5.66 -13.68
C ALA A 106 -22.61 -5.01 -12.29
N ASN A 107 -22.92 -5.71 -11.19
CA ASN A 107 -22.99 -5.11 -9.86
C ASN A 107 -21.99 -5.76 -8.88
N PRO A 108 -21.07 -5.02 -8.23
CA PRO A 108 -20.12 -5.61 -7.27
C PRO A 108 -20.77 -6.40 -6.12
N THR A 109 -21.97 -5.99 -5.69
CA THR A 109 -22.75 -6.68 -4.63
C THR A 109 -23.27 -8.05 -5.07
N SER A 110 -23.39 -8.30 -6.38
CA SER A 110 -23.79 -9.62 -6.90
C SER A 110 -22.69 -10.68 -6.80
N MET A 111 -21.44 -10.27 -6.54
CA MET A 111 -20.29 -11.20 -6.53
C MET A 111 -20.06 -11.90 -5.19
N ASP A 112 -20.77 -11.52 -4.12
CA ASP A 112 -20.53 -12.09 -2.78
C ASP A 112 -20.81 -13.59 -2.71
N ALA A 113 -21.88 -14.08 -3.35
CA ALA A 113 -22.21 -15.50 -3.34
C ALA A 113 -21.20 -16.34 -4.14
N PRO A 114 -20.88 -16.00 -5.41
CA PRO A 114 -19.82 -16.69 -6.15
C PRO A 114 -18.43 -16.65 -5.47
N VAL A 115 -18.09 -15.54 -4.81
CA VAL A 115 -16.84 -15.41 -4.05
C VAL A 115 -16.81 -16.35 -2.84
N ARG A 116 -17.92 -16.47 -2.10
CA ARG A 116 -18.04 -17.46 -1.02
C ARG A 116 -17.89 -18.88 -1.55
N GLU A 117 -18.50 -19.19 -2.69
CA GLU A 117 -18.38 -20.52 -3.30
C GLU A 117 -16.94 -20.83 -3.74
N LEU A 118 -16.21 -19.84 -4.27
CA LEU A 118 -14.78 -20.01 -4.56
C LEU A 118 -13.98 -20.36 -3.31
N ARG A 119 -14.18 -19.64 -2.19
CA ARG A 119 -13.48 -19.94 -0.93
C ARG A 119 -13.86 -21.34 -0.41
N ARG A 120 -15.14 -21.72 -0.48
CA ARG A 120 -15.59 -23.08 -0.11
C ARG A 120 -14.90 -24.15 -0.97
N LEU A 121 -14.80 -23.94 -2.28
CA LEU A 121 -14.11 -24.81 -3.20
C LEU A 121 -12.62 -24.94 -2.86
N VAL A 122 -11.94 -23.81 -2.61
CA VAL A 122 -10.52 -23.79 -2.22
C VAL A 122 -10.30 -24.56 -0.92
N ARG A 123 -11.05 -24.26 0.14
CA ARG A 123 -10.94 -24.93 1.43
C ARG A 123 -11.23 -26.43 1.32
N SER A 124 -12.30 -26.79 0.62
CA SER A 124 -12.64 -28.18 0.30
C SER A 124 -11.50 -28.90 -0.42
N ALA A 125 -10.88 -28.28 -1.43
CA ALA A 125 -9.78 -28.87 -2.19
C ALA A 125 -8.49 -28.97 -1.38
N ALA A 126 -8.27 -28.05 -0.45
CA ALA A 126 -7.17 -28.07 0.52
C ALA A 126 -7.38 -29.11 1.65
N GLY A 127 -8.57 -29.70 1.75
CA GLY A 127 -8.92 -30.60 2.85
C GLY A 127 -9.22 -29.90 4.18
N LEU A 128 -9.52 -28.60 4.12
CA LEU A 128 -9.89 -27.78 5.26
C LEU A 128 -11.41 -27.76 5.45
N THR A 129 -11.84 -27.47 6.68
CA THR A 129 -13.27 -27.30 7.00
C THR A 129 -13.87 -26.18 6.16
N VAL A 130 -14.95 -26.45 5.44
CA VAL A 130 -15.53 -25.53 4.45
C VAL A 130 -16.27 -24.37 5.09
N ASP A 131 -16.96 -24.61 6.19
CA ASP A 131 -17.70 -23.58 6.92
C ASP A 131 -16.78 -22.74 7.79
N ARG A 132 -17.10 -21.44 7.89
CA ARG A 132 -16.28 -20.47 8.63
C ARG A 132 -16.36 -20.77 10.12
N CYS A 133 -15.21 -20.95 10.76
CA CYS A 133 -15.10 -20.88 12.21
C CYS A 133 -15.11 -19.40 12.63
N ASP A 134 -15.81 -19.05 13.70
CA ASP A 134 -15.81 -17.67 14.24
C ASP A 134 -14.42 -17.24 14.73
N SER A 135 -13.53 -18.20 15.00
CA SER A 135 -12.14 -17.95 15.40
C SER A 135 -11.22 -19.00 14.75
N PRO A 136 -10.82 -18.82 13.48
CA PRO A 136 -9.95 -19.76 12.79
C PRO A 136 -8.52 -19.69 13.36
N ALA A 137 -7.91 -20.85 13.58
CA ALA A 137 -6.53 -20.94 14.05
C ALA A 137 -5.54 -20.49 12.95
N ALA A 138 -4.42 -19.87 13.34
CA ALA A 138 -3.41 -19.38 12.40
C ALA A 138 -2.90 -20.48 11.46
N ASP A 139 -2.76 -21.72 11.94
CA ASP A 139 -2.31 -22.85 11.12
C ASP A 139 -3.29 -23.23 10.02
N ASP A 140 -4.61 -23.16 10.27
CA ASP A 140 -5.65 -23.40 9.26
C ASP A 140 -5.62 -22.31 8.17
N LEU A 141 -5.48 -21.05 8.58
CA LEU A 141 -5.38 -19.90 7.67
C LEU A 141 -4.10 -19.99 6.81
N LEU A 142 -2.96 -20.32 7.43
CA LEU A 142 -1.69 -20.49 6.72
C LEU A 142 -1.71 -21.70 5.78
N ALA A 143 -2.45 -22.77 6.12
CA ALA A 143 -2.67 -23.89 5.22
C ALA A 143 -3.50 -23.47 4.00
N GLU A 144 -4.55 -22.66 4.18
CA GLU A 144 -5.33 -22.09 3.06
C GLU A 144 -4.45 -21.23 2.15
N ILE A 145 -3.62 -20.34 2.71
CA ILE A 145 -2.68 -19.49 1.96
C ILE A 145 -1.65 -20.35 1.20
N SER A 146 -1.11 -21.39 1.85
CA SER A 146 -0.15 -22.31 1.21
C SER A 146 -0.78 -23.06 0.04
N PHE A 147 -2.03 -23.49 0.19
CA PHE A 147 -2.77 -24.13 -0.90
C PHE A 147 -3.02 -23.16 -2.06
N LEU A 148 -3.46 -21.93 -1.77
CA LEU A 148 -3.63 -20.89 -2.79
C LEU A 148 -2.34 -20.68 -3.58
N HIS A 149 -1.18 -20.64 -2.92
CA HIS A 149 0.11 -20.48 -3.57
C HIS A 149 0.47 -21.67 -4.48
N CYS A 150 0.24 -22.90 -4.04
CA CYS A 150 0.49 -24.10 -4.83
C CYS A 150 -0.47 -24.23 -6.04
N ALA A 151 -1.74 -23.86 -5.85
CA ALA A 151 -2.80 -24.04 -6.83
C ALA A 151 -3.11 -22.78 -7.66
N ALA A 152 -2.35 -21.70 -7.48
CA ALA A 152 -2.65 -20.37 -8.05
C ALA A 152 -2.94 -20.41 -9.56
N HIS A 153 -2.13 -21.15 -10.32
CA HIS A 153 -2.31 -21.29 -11.78
C HIS A 153 -3.65 -21.94 -12.18
N THR A 154 -4.11 -22.92 -11.39
CA THR A 154 -5.40 -23.61 -11.61
C THR A 154 -6.56 -22.75 -11.17
N LEU A 155 -6.37 -21.95 -10.11
CA LEU A 155 -7.41 -21.11 -9.51
C LEU A 155 -7.57 -19.77 -10.22
N LYS A 156 -6.51 -19.23 -10.84
CA LYS A 156 -6.50 -17.92 -11.49
C LYS A 156 -7.69 -17.73 -12.45
N PRO A 157 -8.08 -18.68 -13.31
CA PRO A 157 -9.23 -18.51 -14.19
C PRO A 157 -10.56 -18.28 -13.45
N ALA A 158 -10.73 -18.82 -12.23
CA ALA A 158 -11.90 -18.54 -11.40
C ALA A 158 -11.84 -17.13 -10.81
N PHE A 159 -10.67 -16.69 -10.32
CA PHE A 159 -10.47 -15.31 -9.87
C PHE A 159 -10.70 -14.30 -10.99
N ASP A 160 -10.19 -14.57 -12.20
CA ASP A 160 -10.38 -13.72 -13.37
C ASP A 160 -11.88 -13.58 -13.75
N ALA A 161 -12.65 -14.68 -13.65
CA ALA A 161 -14.09 -14.65 -13.95
C ALA A 161 -14.90 -13.86 -12.91
N LEU A 162 -14.39 -13.77 -11.67
CA LEU A 162 -15.00 -13.00 -10.58
C LEU A 162 -14.48 -11.56 -10.49
N ALA A 163 -13.57 -11.16 -11.38
CA ALA A 163 -12.98 -9.83 -11.35
C ALA A 163 -14.05 -8.75 -11.56
N SER A 164 -14.10 -7.78 -10.66
CA SER A 164 -15.07 -6.70 -10.66
C SER A 164 -14.44 -5.41 -10.13
N ARG A 165 -15.22 -4.33 -10.08
CA ARG A 165 -14.81 -3.00 -9.62
C ARG A 165 -14.62 -2.97 -8.10
N ARG A 166 -13.61 -3.68 -7.59
CA ARG A 166 -13.33 -3.86 -6.16
C ARG A 166 -11.86 -3.55 -5.88
N VAL A 167 -11.60 -2.45 -5.16
CA VAL A 167 -10.26 -2.00 -4.79
C VAL A 167 -10.09 -1.94 -3.27
N LEU A 168 -8.96 -2.44 -2.79
CA LEU A 168 -8.51 -2.26 -1.42
C LEU A 168 -7.26 -1.38 -1.41
N PHE A 169 -7.34 -0.24 -0.74
CA PHE A 169 -6.18 0.54 -0.37
C PHE A 169 -5.55 -0.08 0.87
N CYS A 170 -4.37 -0.66 0.72
CA CYS A 170 -3.68 -1.37 1.79
C CYS A 170 -2.64 -0.46 2.43
N GLY A 171 -2.94 0.01 3.64
CA GLY A 171 -2.17 1.04 4.33
C GLY A 171 -2.68 2.45 4.01
N GLN A 172 -2.23 3.40 4.82
CA GLN A 172 -2.64 4.80 4.73
C GLN A 172 -1.68 5.62 3.87
N SER A 173 -2.20 6.66 3.22
CA SER A 173 -1.38 7.69 2.56
C SER A 173 -1.97 9.06 2.90
N TYR A 174 -1.66 9.54 4.10
CA TYR A 174 -2.35 10.69 4.70
C TYR A 174 -3.86 10.50 4.59
N TYR A 175 -4.56 11.45 3.97
CA TYR A 175 -5.99 11.40 3.67
C TYR A 175 -6.32 11.06 2.21
N ASN A 176 -5.31 10.90 1.35
CA ASN A 176 -5.49 10.80 -0.10
C ASN A 176 -6.38 9.60 -0.46
N VAL A 177 -6.01 8.42 0.06
CA VAL A 177 -6.73 7.16 -0.18
C VAL A 177 -8.13 7.16 0.43
N TRP A 178 -8.32 7.86 1.55
CA TRP A 178 -9.63 8.01 2.16
C TRP A 178 -10.58 8.73 1.22
N TYR A 179 -10.21 9.92 0.75
CA TYR A 179 -11.08 10.69 -0.16
C TYR A 179 -11.23 10.04 -1.52
N LEU A 180 -10.17 9.47 -2.08
CA LEU A 180 -10.23 8.73 -3.33
C LEU A 180 -11.21 7.55 -3.24
N SER A 181 -11.14 6.77 -2.16
CA SER A 181 -12.05 5.63 -1.97
C SER A 181 -13.52 6.07 -1.88
N ARG A 182 -13.83 7.15 -1.16
CA ARG A 182 -15.20 7.69 -1.08
C ARG A 182 -15.70 8.14 -2.44
N ALA A 183 -14.87 8.86 -3.19
CA ALA A 183 -15.24 9.34 -4.52
C ALA A 183 -15.42 8.19 -5.53
N LEU A 184 -14.60 7.14 -5.46
CA LEU A 184 -14.75 5.94 -6.31
C LEU A 184 -16.07 5.18 -6.04
N ARG A 185 -16.56 5.16 -4.80
CA ARG A 185 -17.85 4.53 -4.46
C ARG A 185 -19.02 5.17 -5.20
N HIS A 186 -18.98 6.48 -5.45
CA HIS A 186 -19.99 7.16 -6.27
C HIS A 186 -19.97 6.71 -7.74
N LEU A 187 -18.87 6.12 -8.22
CA LEU A 187 -18.73 5.52 -9.56
C LEU A 187 -19.01 4.00 -9.56
N GLY A 188 -19.61 3.47 -8.48
CA GLY A 188 -20.00 2.07 -8.37
C GLY A 188 -18.85 1.12 -8.00
N TRP A 189 -17.72 1.61 -7.50
CA TRP A 189 -16.67 0.75 -6.96
C TRP A 189 -16.97 0.32 -5.53
N LYS A 190 -16.66 -0.93 -5.20
CA LYS A 190 -16.32 -1.29 -3.83
C LYS A 190 -14.89 -0.78 -3.59
N ALA A 191 -14.73 0.25 -2.77
CA ALA A 191 -13.44 0.88 -2.52
C ALA A 191 -13.25 1.10 -1.03
N ASP A 192 -12.31 0.35 -0.44
CA ASP A 192 -12.13 0.26 1.00
C ASP A 192 -10.69 0.59 1.40
N VAL A 193 -10.50 1.16 2.59
CA VAL A 193 -9.20 1.51 3.16
C VAL A 193 -8.89 0.63 4.36
N TYR A 194 -7.82 -0.14 4.28
CA TYR A 194 -7.31 -0.96 5.37
C TYR A 194 -6.13 -0.26 6.06
N ASN A 195 -6.32 0.12 7.32
CA ASN A 195 -5.28 0.65 8.17
C ASN A 195 -4.64 -0.44 9.03
N TRP A 196 -3.45 -0.89 8.62
CA TRP A 196 -2.59 -1.78 9.40
C TRP A 196 -1.49 -1.05 10.18
N ASP A 197 -1.46 0.28 10.13
CA ASP A 197 -0.49 1.07 10.88
C ASP A 197 -0.86 1.11 12.37
N SER A 198 -0.13 0.33 13.15
CA SER A 198 -0.30 0.23 14.60
C SER A 198 0.35 1.38 15.37
N ASN A 199 1.02 2.34 14.72
CA ASN A 199 1.65 3.47 15.41
C ASN A 199 0.66 4.64 15.62
N PRO A 200 0.19 4.89 16.84
CA PRO A 200 -0.82 5.93 17.10
C PRO A 200 -0.32 7.35 16.82
N ALA A 201 1.00 7.58 16.82
CA ALA A 201 1.59 8.87 16.48
C ALA A 201 1.33 9.29 15.03
N ASN A 202 0.96 8.35 14.17
CA ASN A 202 0.67 8.60 12.76
C ASN A 202 -0.81 8.94 12.52
N TRP A 203 -1.71 8.56 13.43
CA TRP A 203 -3.16 8.65 13.22
C TRP A 203 -3.66 10.09 13.09
N ILE A 204 -2.93 11.06 13.62
CA ILE A 204 -3.22 12.50 13.45
C ILE A 204 -3.20 12.95 11.98
N TYR A 205 -2.58 12.18 11.08
CA TYR A 205 -2.50 12.48 9.65
C TYR A 205 -3.59 11.77 8.83
N TYR A 206 -4.39 10.90 9.44
CA TYR A 206 -5.39 10.07 8.77
C TYR A 206 -6.79 10.61 8.99
N HIS A 207 -7.64 10.47 7.98
CA HIS A 207 -8.98 11.05 7.98
C HIS A 207 -10.09 10.00 8.11
N GLY A 208 -9.75 8.73 7.92
CA GLY A 208 -10.65 7.61 8.09
C GLY A 208 -10.05 6.31 7.56
N GLU A 209 -10.74 5.23 7.86
CA GLU A 209 -10.49 3.86 7.40
C GLU A 209 -11.81 3.10 7.36
N ASP A 210 -11.88 2.01 6.60
CA ASP A 210 -13.00 1.06 6.66
C ASP A 210 -12.69 -0.15 7.52
N TYR A 211 -11.40 -0.48 7.65
CA TYR A 211 -10.92 -1.54 8.51
C TYR A 211 -9.66 -1.08 9.24
N ARG A 212 -9.63 -1.19 10.57
CA ARG A 212 -8.42 -0.99 11.37
C ARG A 212 -7.97 -2.27 12.07
N LEU A 213 -6.67 -2.58 11.98
CA LEU A 213 -6.05 -3.61 12.81
C LEU A 213 -6.03 -3.19 14.28
N GLY A 214 -6.53 -4.04 15.18
CA GLY A 214 -6.80 -3.69 16.58
C GLY A 214 -8.07 -2.84 16.77
N GLY A 215 -8.88 -2.70 15.72
CA GLY A 215 -10.22 -2.11 15.74
C GLY A 215 -11.23 -3.11 15.21
N ASP A 216 -11.65 -2.92 13.95
CA ASP A 216 -12.58 -3.82 13.25
C ASP A 216 -12.00 -5.22 13.00
N ILE A 217 -10.67 -5.29 12.88
CA ILE A 217 -9.92 -6.54 12.74
C ILE A 217 -9.26 -6.83 14.10
N PRO A 218 -9.48 -8.02 14.69
CA PRO A 218 -8.83 -8.40 15.92
C PRO A 218 -7.31 -8.22 15.85
N GLU A 219 -6.72 -7.70 16.92
CA GLU A 219 -5.27 -7.63 17.05
C GLU A 219 -4.70 -9.04 17.21
N GLY A 220 -3.68 -9.38 16.44
CA GLY A 220 -3.05 -10.70 16.45
C GLY A 220 -2.96 -11.35 15.07
N LEU A 221 -2.13 -12.39 14.98
CA LEU A 221 -1.79 -13.03 13.71
C LEU A 221 -3.02 -13.66 13.03
N GLU A 222 -3.93 -14.27 13.79
CA GLU A 222 -5.17 -14.85 13.28
C GLU A 222 -6.07 -13.80 12.62
N GLY A 223 -6.23 -12.64 13.26
CA GLY A 223 -7.01 -11.52 12.74
C GLY A 223 -6.42 -10.97 11.45
N GLU A 224 -5.10 -10.73 11.42
CA GLU A 224 -4.41 -10.27 10.22
C GLU A 224 -4.50 -11.29 9.07
N LEU A 225 -4.29 -12.59 9.34
CA LEU A 225 -4.35 -13.65 8.33
C LEU A 225 -5.77 -13.87 7.80
N ASP A 226 -6.80 -13.85 8.65
CA ASP A 226 -8.19 -13.99 8.19
C ASP A 226 -8.57 -12.77 7.34
N PHE A 227 -8.19 -11.55 7.76
CA PHE A 227 -8.43 -10.37 6.94
C PHE A 227 -7.69 -10.43 5.60
N TYR A 228 -6.42 -10.87 5.59
CA TYR A 228 -5.67 -11.05 4.35
C TYR A 228 -6.35 -12.03 3.38
N LEU A 229 -6.85 -13.16 3.88
CA LEU A 229 -7.64 -14.09 3.07
C LEU A 229 -8.95 -13.46 2.58
N LEU A 230 -9.70 -12.80 3.47
CA LEU A 230 -10.92 -12.06 3.09
C LEU A 230 -10.62 -11.04 1.98
N ALA A 231 -9.47 -10.38 2.04
CA ALA A 231 -9.06 -9.41 1.04
C ALA A 231 -8.75 -10.07 -0.31
N ILE A 232 -8.01 -11.20 -0.34
CA ILE A 232 -7.71 -11.96 -1.58
C ILE A 232 -8.98 -12.29 -2.36
N TYR A 233 -10.03 -12.74 -1.66
CA TYR A 233 -11.30 -13.10 -2.28
C TYR A 233 -12.18 -11.87 -2.58
N GLY A 234 -12.12 -10.85 -1.72
CA GLY A 234 -13.02 -9.70 -1.71
C GLY A 234 -12.66 -8.55 -2.66
N TYR A 235 -11.41 -8.48 -3.14
CA TYR A 235 -10.92 -7.38 -3.97
C TYR A 235 -10.10 -7.86 -5.17
N ASP A 236 -10.06 -7.05 -6.23
CA ASP A 236 -9.37 -7.37 -7.48
C ASP A 236 -8.22 -6.42 -7.79
N VAL A 237 -8.27 -5.21 -7.23
CA VAL A 237 -7.19 -4.23 -7.25
C VAL A 237 -6.70 -4.00 -5.82
N PHE A 238 -5.38 -4.08 -5.63
CA PHE A 238 -4.71 -3.75 -4.38
C PHE A 238 -3.82 -2.54 -4.62
N HIS A 239 -4.15 -1.42 -3.98
CA HIS A 239 -3.38 -0.18 -4.11
C HIS A 239 -2.57 0.06 -2.84
N PHE A 240 -1.25 -0.03 -2.96
CA PHE A 240 -0.28 0.23 -1.89
C PHE A 240 0.34 1.63 -2.03
N SER A 241 0.91 2.16 -0.96
CA SER A 241 1.56 3.47 -0.98
C SER A 241 2.72 3.52 0.00
N ASN A 242 3.60 4.51 -0.20
CA ASN A 242 4.78 4.78 0.63
C ASN A 242 5.90 3.75 0.49
N ALA A 243 7.14 4.24 0.54
CA ALA A 243 8.31 3.37 0.54
C ALA A 243 8.22 2.33 1.66
N HIS A 244 8.46 1.07 1.32
CA HIS A 244 8.32 -0.10 2.18
C HIS A 244 6.88 -0.47 2.58
N GLY A 245 5.86 0.13 1.96
CA GLY A 245 4.45 -0.05 2.31
C GLY A 245 3.65 -1.08 1.51
N ILE A 246 4.30 -1.93 0.70
CA ILE A 246 3.63 -3.05 0.01
C ILE A 246 3.51 -4.22 1.01
N ALA A 247 2.53 -4.14 1.90
CA ALA A 247 2.26 -5.12 2.94
C ALA A 247 0.79 -5.09 3.40
N PHE A 248 0.36 -6.15 4.08
CA PHE A 248 -0.94 -6.25 4.78
C PHE A 248 -0.78 -6.14 6.30
N GLY A 249 0.36 -5.67 6.78
CA GLY A 249 0.78 -5.79 8.17
C GLY A 249 2.01 -6.68 8.32
N TRP A 250 2.78 -6.43 9.38
CA TRP A 250 4.06 -7.10 9.61
C TRP A 250 3.89 -8.55 10.09
N GLY A 251 2.76 -8.87 10.75
CA GLY A 251 2.44 -10.23 11.20
C GLY A 251 2.23 -11.17 10.01
N VAL A 252 1.34 -10.80 9.08
CA VAL A 252 1.11 -11.55 7.82
C VAL A 252 2.40 -11.71 7.04
N GLN A 253 3.14 -10.62 6.81
CA GLN A 253 4.38 -10.67 6.04
C GLN A 253 5.38 -11.65 6.66
N SER A 254 5.61 -11.57 7.98
CA SER A 254 6.54 -12.44 8.69
C SER A 254 6.09 -13.91 8.63
N ALA A 255 4.83 -14.20 8.96
CA ALA A 255 4.32 -15.56 9.02
C ALA A 255 4.32 -16.25 7.64
N VAL A 256 3.93 -15.52 6.59
CA VAL A 256 3.93 -16.04 5.22
C VAL A 256 5.37 -16.21 4.71
N ALA A 257 6.27 -15.25 5.00
CA ALA A 257 7.67 -15.34 4.59
C ALA A 257 8.38 -16.56 5.17
N GLN A 258 8.11 -16.91 6.43
CA GLN A 258 8.68 -18.10 7.08
C GLN A 258 8.28 -19.41 6.39
N ARG A 259 7.09 -19.47 5.78
CA ARG A 259 6.57 -20.69 5.14
C ARG A 259 6.84 -20.75 3.64
N LEU A 260 6.71 -19.63 2.94
CA LEU A 260 6.64 -19.58 1.47
C LEU A 260 7.73 -18.71 0.84
N GLY A 261 8.56 -18.04 1.66
CA GLY A 261 9.62 -17.14 1.22
C GLY A 261 9.21 -15.67 1.22
N MET A 262 10.20 -14.77 1.22
CA MET A 262 9.99 -13.33 1.31
C MET A 262 8.98 -12.81 0.27
N HIS A 263 8.04 -11.98 0.71
CA HIS A 263 7.01 -11.35 -0.12
C HIS A 263 6.04 -12.31 -0.83
N ALA A 264 5.98 -13.59 -0.42
CA ALA A 264 5.08 -14.56 -1.02
C ALA A 264 3.60 -14.16 -0.91
N GLU A 265 3.22 -13.35 0.09
CA GLU A 265 1.90 -12.75 0.22
C GLU A 265 1.58 -11.81 -0.95
N ILE A 266 2.55 -11.01 -1.40
CA ILE A 266 2.35 -10.10 -2.53
C ILE A 266 2.44 -10.85 -3.86
N HIS A 267 3.38 -11.80 -3.99
CA HIS A 267 3.48 -12.63 -5.19
C HIS A 267 2.24 -13.51 -5.40
N LEU A 268 1.56 -13.92 -4.33
CA LEU A 268 0.29 -14.64 -4.42
C LEU A 268 -0.79 -13.82 -5.13
N LEU A 269 -0.91 -12.52 -4.82
CA LEU A 269 -1.85 -11.62 -5.50
C LEU A 269 -1.66 -11.68 -7.02
N LYS A 270 -0.41 -11.57 -7.47
CA LYS A 270 -0.03 -11.64 -8.90
C LYS A 270 -0.36 -12.99 -9.51
N ALA A 271 -0.03 -14.08 -8.80
CA ALA A 271 -0.27 -15.44 -9.27
C ALA A 271 -1.78 -15.73 -9.43
N LEU A 272 -2.63 -15.10 -8.62
CA LEU A 272 -4.09 -15.18 -8.69
C LEU A 272 -4.73 -14.18 -9.67
N GLY A 273 -3.93 -13.39 -10.41
CA GLY A 273 -4.41 -12.44 -11.42
C GLY A 273 -4.88 -11.09 -10.89
N LYS A 274 -4.66 -10.81 -9.60
CA LYS A 274 -4.99 -9.52 -8.98
C LYS A 274 -4.08 -8.41 -9.50
N LYS A 275 -4.60 -7.19 -9.53
CA LYS A 275 -3.86 -6.01 -9.98
C LYS A 275 -3.22 -5.31 -8.80
N VAL A 276 -1.93 -5.02 -8.91
CA VAL A 276 -1.16 -4.31 -7.89
C VAL A 276 -0.85 -2.91 -8.40
N VAL A 277 -1.40 -1.90 -7.75
CA VAL A 277 -1.13 -0.49 -8.05
C VAL A 277 -0.32 0.10 -6.90
N TYR A 278 0.60 1.01 -7.21
CA TYR A 278 1.47 1.61 -6.21
C TYR A 278 1.57 3.12 -6.37
N SER A 279 1.52 3.88 -5.29
CA SER A 279 1.76 5.33 -5.31
C SER A 279 3.01 5.72 -4.53
N HIS A 280 3.89 6.45 -5.20
CA HIS A 280 5.20 6.83 -4.67
C HIS A 280 5.07 7.89 -3.58
N ASN A 281 5.88 7.80 -2.54
CA ASN A 281 6.04 8.90 -1.58
C ASN A 281 7.49 9.02 -1.09
N GLY A 282 8.04 10.23 -1.18
CA GLY A 282 9.37 10.57 -0.69
C GLY A 282 10.50 10.20 -1.65
N CYS A 283 11.72 10.63 -1.31
CA CYS A 283 12.90 10.45 -2.15
C CYS A 283 13.49 9.03 -2.12
N LEU A 284 13.14 8.23 -1.11
CA LEU A 284 13.68 6.88 -0.88
C LEU A 284 13.01 5.80 -1.75
N ASP A 285 11.98 6.19 -2.48
CA ASP A 285 11.10 5.28 -3.18
C ASP A 285 11.67 4.88 -4.55
N GLY A 286 12.70 4.03 -4.52
CA GLY A 286 13.30 3.41 -5.71
C GLY A 286 14.41 4.21 -6.38
N VAL A 287 14.84 5.33 -5.77
CA VAL A 287 15.95 6.15 -6.26
C VAL A 287 17.13 6.11 -5.29
N SER A 288 18.31 5.83 -5.82
CA SER A 288 19.55 5.81 -5.05
C SER A 288 19.85 7.19 -4.47
N GLN A 289 20.47 7.22 -3.29
CA GLN A 289 20.92 8.47 -2.68
C GLN A 289 21.93 9.18 -3.59
N THR A 290 22.81 8.40 -4.24
CA THR A 290 23.80 8.90 -5.19
C THR A 290 23.14 9.57 -6.39
N ALA A 291 22.11 8.98 -7.00
CA ALA A 291 21.41 9.62 -8.11
C ALA A 291 20.62 10.86 -7.65
N PHE A 292 19.89 10.74 -6.53
CA PHE A 292 19.08 11.84 -6.01
C PHE A 292 19.94 13.05 -5.61
N SER A 293 21.15 12.82 -5.10
CA SER A 293 22.03 13.90 -4.68
C SER A 293 22.57 14.76 -5.85
N LYS A 294 22.41 14.31 -7.10
CA LYS A 294 22.84 15.05 -8.31
C LYS A 294 21.85 16.10 -8.77
N TRP A 295 20.63 16.13 -8.25
CA TRP A 295 19.64 17.15 -8.62
C TRP A 295 20.11 18.55 -8.19
N GLY A 296 20.40 19.42 -9.16
CA GLY A 296 20.87 20.81 -8.94
C GLY A 296 19.73 21.85 -8.91
N PRO A 297 20.01 23.13 -8.62
CA PRO A 297 21.34 23.72 -8.42
C PRO A 297 21.97 23.34 -7.06
N GLU A 298 21.15 23.11 -6.04
CA GLU A 298 21.59 22.58 -4.75
C GLU A 298 21.03 21.18 -4.50
N SER A 299 21.90 20.30 -3.99
CA SER A 299 21.53 18.96 -3.60
C SER A 299 20.73 18.99 -2.29
N VAL A 300 19.45 18.62 -2.32
CA VAL A 300 18.67 18.52 -1.06
C VAL A 300 19.23 17.47 -0.10
N CYS A 301 20.00 16.50 -0.61
CA CYS A 301 20.70 15.52 0.23
C CYS A 301 21.73 16.17 1.15
N SER A 302 22.37 17.28 0.77
CA SER A 302 23.41 17.93 1.59
C SER A 302 22.86 18.56 2.88
N ILE A 303 21.58 18.89 2.89
CA ILE A 303 20.87 19.47 4.03
C ILE A 303 19.96 18.45 4.74
N CYS A 304 19.97 17.19 4.30
CA CYS A 304 19.09 16.16 4.83
C CYS A 304 19.58 15.67 6.20
N ARG A 305 18.69 15.59 7.19
CA ARG A 305 18.97 15.00 8.51
C ARG A 305 19.46 13.55 8.42
N TRP A 306 18.99 12.82 7.43
CA TRP A 306 19.24 11.39 7.24
C TRP A 306 20.35 11.10 6.23
N GLN A 307 21.14 12.11 5.81
CA GLN A 307 22.16 11.94 4.77
C GLN A 307 23.17 10.84 5.11
N HIS A 308 23.54 10.70 6.38
CA HIS A 308 24.57 9.75 6.82
C HIS A 308 24.00 8.61 7.67
N GLU A 309 22.72 8.27 7.45
CA GLU A 309 22.01 7.23 8.20
C GLU A 309 21.58 6.09 7.25
N PRO A 310 22.46 5.10 6.98
CA PRO A 310 22.20 4.06 5.97
C PRO A 310 20.97 3.19 6.24
N SER A 311 20.57 3.09 7.53
CA SER A 311 19.35 2.41 7.96
C SER A 311 18.08 3.11 7.46
N VAL A 312 18.16 4.42 7.21
CA VAL A 312 17.08 5.25 6.67
C VAL A 312 17.25 5.43 5.15
N CYS A 313 18.43 5.85 4.70
CA CYS A 313 18.71 6.17 3.30
C CYS A 313 20.08 5.66 2.87
N SER A 314 20.09 4.77 1.88
CA SER A 314 21.30 4.32 1.20
C SER A 314 20.95 3.83 -0.21
N ASP A 315 21.94 3.80 -1.11
CA ASP A 315 21.75 3.27 -2.46
C ASP A 315 21.23 1.83 -2.43
N GLU A 316 21.84 0.98 -1.60
CA GLU A 316 21.45 -0.43 -1.45
C GLU A 316 19.98 -0.57 -1.03
N ARG A 317 19.58 0.12 0.04
CA ARG A 317 18.21 0.05 0.59
C ARG A 317 17.18 0.56 -0.42
N ASN A 318 17.41 1.73 -1.00
CA ASN A 318 16.45 2.37 -1.89
C ASN A 318 16.28 1.56 -3.19
N LEU A 319 17.38 1.06 -3.75
CA LEU A 319 17.34 0.25 -4.97
C LEU A 319 16.80 -1.16 -4.72
N ALA A 320 17.05 -1.76 -3.55
CA ALA A 320 16.44 -3.05 -3.18
C ALA A 320 14.91 -2.92 -3.12
N TRP A 321 14.42 -1.86 -2.48
CA TRP A 321 13.00 -1.53 -2.46
C TRP A 321 12.43 -1.32 -3.87
N GLY A 322 13.07 -0.46 -4.67
CA GLY A 322 12.62 -0.15 -6.03
C GLY A 322 12.54 -1.38 -6.94
N ARG A 323 13.53 -2.29 -6.85
CA ARG A 323 13.52 -3.56 -7.59
C ARG A 323 12.35 -4.46 -7.19
N PHE A 324 12.10 -4.61 -5.88
CA PHE A 324 10.96 -5.39 -5.40
C PHE A 324 9.63 -4.79 -5.85
N ARG A 325 9.42 -3.49 -5.61
CA ARG A 325 8.23 -2.75 -6.03
C ARG A 325 7.96 -2.91 -7.52
N ASN A 326 8.97 -2.69 -8.37
CA ASN A 326 8.83 -2.85 -9.82
C ASN A 326 8.60 -4.32 -10.25
N SER A 327 9.00 -5.30 -9.46
CA SER A 327 8.72 -6.71 -9.78
C SER A 327 7.25 -7.09 -9.60
N VAL A 328 6.51 -6.34 -8.77
CA VAL A 328 5.11 -6.65 -8.43
C VAL A 328 4.09 -5.64 -9.00
N ALA A 329 4.40 -4.35 -9.07
CA ALA A 329 3.44 -3.34 -9.49
C ALA A 329 3.06 -3.45 -10.98
N ASP A 330 1.77 -3.46 -11.28
CA ASP A 330 1.21 -3.36 -12.63
C ASP A 330 1.20 -1.91 -13.13
N PHE A 331 0.95 -0.96 -12.22
CA PHE A 331 0.88 0.47 -12.51
C PHE A 331 1.39 1.25 -11.31
N GLN A 332 2.11 2.34 -11.56
CA GLN A 332 2.71 3.15 -10.50
C GLN A 332 2.43 4.65 -10.72
N CYS A 333 1.97 5.31 -9.67
CA CYS A 333 1.65 6.73 -9.65
C CYS A 333 2.80 7.51 -9.04
N THR A 334 3.26 8.56 -9.72
CA THR A 334 4.20 9.54 -9.17
C THR A 334 3.64 10.95 -9.33
N LEU A 335 4.24 11.89 -8.61
CA LEU A 335 4.00 13.32 -8.76
C LEU A 335 5.33 14.05 -8.61
N GLY A 336 5.79 14.66 -9.69
CA GLY A 336 6.97 15.51 -9.66
C GLY A 336 8.27 14.82 -10.04
N GLY A 337 8.24 13.94 -11.05
CA GLY A 337 9.35 13.84 -12.00
C GLY A 337 10.72 13.31 -11.54
N ASN A 338 10.87 12.63 -10.40
CA ASN A 338 12.13 11.93 -10.08
C ASN A 338 12.24 10.58 -10.84
N ARG A 339 12.49 10.65 -12.16
CA ARG A 339 12.51 9.51 -13.10
C ARG A 339 13.92 8.97 -13.35
N VAL A 340 14.60 8.58 -12.28
CA VAL A 340 15.92 7.94 -12.36
C VAL A 340 15.87 6.58 -11.66
N ASP A 341 16.87 5.73 -11.88
CA ASP A 341 16.98 4.39 -11.31
C ASP A 341 15.69 3.56 -11.52
N CYS A 342 15.07 3.07 -10.44
CA CYS A 342 13.87 2.23 -10.55
C CYS A 342 12.63 3.05 -10.97
N ASN A 343 12.68 4.37 -10.94
CA ASN A 343 11.57 5.24 -11.34
C ASN A 343 11.57 5.56 -12.85
N ALA A 344 12.57 5.10 -13.60
CA ALA A 344 12.57 5.13 -15.06
C ALA A 344 11.69 4.01 -15.69
N ASP A 345 11.08 3.16 -14.87
CA ASP A 345 10.23 2.06 -15.32
C ASP A 345 9.01 2.58 -16.09
N ARG A 346 8.65 1.90 -17.19
CA ARG A 346 7.54 2.30 -18.08
C ARG A 346 6.16 2.24 -17.44
N ARG A 347 6.04 1.64 -16.25
CA ARG A 347 4.80 1.62 -15.46
C ARG A 347 4.68 2.81 -14.51
N VAL A 348 5.67 3.71 -14.47
CA VAL A 348 5.64 4.91 -13.64
C VAL A 348 5.05 6.07 -14.44
N HIS A 349 3.95 6.63 -13.94
CA HIS A 349 3.17 7.68 -14.60
C HIS A 349 2.98 8.88 -13.68
N GLU A 350 2.96 10.09 -14.26
CA GLU A 350 2.46 11.25 -13.52
C GLU A 350 0.94 11.10 -13.30
N VAL A 351 0.54 11.05 -12.04
CA VAL A 351 -0.87 10.92 -11.63
C VAL A 351 -1.11 11.82 -10.41
N PRO A 352 -1.09 13.16 -10.59
CA PRO A 352 -1.35 14.12 -9.51
C PRO A 352 -2.69 13.86 -8.81
N GLU A 353 -3.67 13.29 -9.52
CA GLU A 353 -5.03 13.05 -9.03
C GLU A 353 -5.09 11.95 -7.95
N PHE A 354 -4.04 11.14 -7.78
CA PHE A 354 -3.93 10.26 -6.61
C PHE A 354 -3.88 11.07 -5.32
N TYR A 355 -3.17 12.19 -5.33
CA TYR A 355 -2.95 13.02 -4.16
C TYR A 355 -4.09 14.02 -3.96
N CYS A 356 -5.31 13.49 -3.96
CA CYS A 356 -6.52 14.28 -3.89
C CYS A 356 -6.94 14.61 -2.46
N LEU A 357 -7.67 15.72 -2.32
CA LEU A 357 -8.33 16.14 -1.09
C LEU A 357 -9.79 16.51 -1.35
N ASP A 358 -10.56 16.63 -0.27
CA ASP A 358 -11.97 17.00 -0.32
C ASP A 358 -12.13 18.52 -0.43
N PRO A 359 -12.65 19.05 -1.57
CA PRO A 359 -12.85 20.48 -1.76
C PRO A 359 -13.99 21.04 -0.91
N GLY A 360 -14.83 20.21 -0.29
CA GLY A 360 -15.81 20.60 0.72
C GLY A 360 -15.21 20.70 2.13
N LEU A 361 -14.09 20.02 2.40
CA LEU A 361 -13.36 20.18 3.66
C LEU A 361 -12.31 21.30 3.59
N TRP A 362 -11.59 21.41 2.48
CA TRP A 362 -10.69 22.54 2.23
C TRP A 362 -11.36 23.50 1.25
N HIS A 363 -11.94 24.58 1.77
CA HIS A 363 -12.45 25.69 0.98
C HIS A 363 -12.20 27.03 1.70
N PRO A 364 -11.98 28.13 0.95
CA PRO A 364 -11.60 29.42 1.51
C PRO A 364 -12.66 30.04 2.44
N GLU A 365 -13.93 29.68 2.25
CA GLU A 365 -15.08 30.21 3.00
C GLU A 365 -15.45 29.37 4.23
N MET A 366 -14.58 28.45 4.66
CA MET A 366 -14.90 27.57 5.78
C MET A 366 -15.07 28.35 7.08
N ALA A 367 -16.07 27.97 7.88
CA ALA A 367 -16.23 28.52 9.21
C ALA A 367 -15.05 28.09 10.10
N ILE A 368 -14.41 29.07 10.75
CA ILE A 368 -13.29 28.84 11.67
C ILE A 368 -13.85 28.76 13.09
N PRO A 369 -13.71 27.61 13.79
CA PRO A 369 -14.10 27.49 15.19
C PRO A 369 -13.35 28.49 16.07
N GLU A 370 -14.00 28.98 17.12
CA GLU A 370 -13.44 30.03 18.00
C GLU A 370 -12.07 29.66 18.55
N GLN A 371 -11.84 28.39 18.91
CA GLN A 371 -10.53 27.95 19.45
C GLN A 371 -9.36 28.03 18.46
N TYR A 372 -9.63 28.17 17.16
CA TYR A 372 -8.60 28.33 16.13
C TYR A 372 -8.54 29.75 15.57
N ARG A 373 -9.40 30.68 16.02
CA ARG A 373 -9.37 32.05 15.53
C ARG A 373 -8.08 32.74 15.96
N LEU A 374 -7.33 33.22 14.98
CA LEU A 374 -6.11 33.97 15.21
C LEU A 374 -6.44 35.46 15.45
N PRO A 375 -5.61 36.20 16.19
CA PRO A 375 -5.81 37.62 16.43
C PRO A 375 -5.88 38.42 15.12
N SER A 376 -6.65 39.51 15.11
CA SER A 376 -6.65 40.46 14.01
C SER A 376 -5.28 41.13 13.90
N LEU A 377 -4.80 41.31 12.66
CA LEU A 377 -3.60 42.08 12.39
C LEU A 377 -3.97 43.55 12.10
N PRO A 378 -3.07 44.50 12.39
CA PRO A 378 -3.18 45.87 11.88
C PRO A 378 -3.30 45.93 10.35
N ASP A 379 -3.80 47.05 9.83
CA ASP A 379 -3.87 47.29 8.39
C ASP A 379 -2.51 47.08 7.71
N GLY A 380 -2.50 46.35 6.60
CA GLY A 380 -1.28 45.97 5.89
C GLY A 380 -0.52 44.78 6.51
N GLY A 381 -0.98 44.23 7.63
CA GLY A 381 -0.43 43.02 8.21
C GLY A 381 -0.61 41.80 7.31
N VAL A 382 0.39 40.91 7.28
CA VAL A 382 0.38 39.70 6.46
C VAL A 382 0.69 38.48 7.33
N ARG A 383 -0.11 37.44 7.17
CA ARG A 383 0.07 36.16 7.86
C ARG A 383 0.74 35.14 6.95
N LEU A 384 1.89 34.66 7.39
CA LEU A 384 2.70 33.65 6.71
C LEU A 384 2.43 32.28 7.34
N TYR A 385 2.37 31.23 6.52
CA TYR A 385 2.27 29.85 7.00
C TYR A 385 3.53 29.07 6.67
N HIS A 386 4.14 28.46 7.68
CA HIS A 386 5.29 27.58 7.52
C HIS A 386 5.18 26.40 8.49
N ALA A 387 5.14 25.16 7.98
CA ALA A 387 4.97 23.99 8.85
C ALA A 387 5.94 22.85 8.51
N VAL A 388 6.48 22.25 9.57
CA VAL A 388 7.37 21.08 9.51
C VAL A 388 6.76 19.94 10.33
N GLY A 389 6.06 19.03 9.66
CA GLY A 389 5.55 17.83 10.31
C GLY A 389 6.70 16.98 10.86
N ARG A 390 6.64 16.57 12.14
CA ARG A 390 7.72 15.93 12.90
C ARG A 390 9.04 16.72 12.83
N ARG A 391 8.98 17.99 13.21
CA ARG A 391 10.11 18.92 13.13
C ARG A 391 11.39 18.36 13.74
N GLU A 392 11.31 17.79 14.94
CA GLU A 392 12.47 17.26 15.67
C GLU A 392 13.17 16.13 14.91
N GLU A 393 12.41 15.16 14.37
CA GLU A 393 12.94 14.05 13.58
C GLU A 393 13.55 14.51 12.25
N ARG A 394 13.10 15.64 11.71
CA ARG A 394 13.44 16.10 10.34
C ARG A 394 14.40 17.28 10.30
N THR A 395 14.87 17.74 11.45
CA THR A 395 15.78 18.89 11.57
C THR A 395 17.13 18.44 12.10
N ARG A 396 18.21 18.90 11.48
CA ARG A 396 19.58 18.72 11.96
C ARG A 396 19.80 19.50 13.25
N SER A 397 20.86 19.16 14.00
CA SER A 397 21.21 19.85 15.25
C SER A 397 21.52 21.34 15.06
N ASP A 398 21.90 21.75 13.85
CA ASP A 398 22.14 23.15 13.45
C ASP A 398 20.86 23.89 12.99
N GLY A 399 19.68 23.28 13.12
CA GLY A 399 18.40 23.87 12.71
C GLY A 399 18.07 23.73 11.21
N VAL A 400 18.96 23.12 10.43
CA VAL A 400 18.76 22.93 8.98
C VAL A 400 17.77 21.80 8.73
N ASN A 401 16.82 22.03 7.82
CA ASN A 401 15.84 21.03 7.38
C ASN A 401 15.40 21.28 5.94
N ILE A 402 14.79 20.25 5.34
CA ILE A 402 14.32 20.26 3.94
C ILE A 402 13.22 21.31 3.72
N LYS A 403 12.44 21.65 4.76
CA LYS A 403 11.39 22.67 4.71
C LYS A 403 11.97 24.10 4.66
N SER A 404 13.30 24.26 4.75
CA SER A 404 13.98 25.55 4.64
C SER A 404 13.67 26.52 5.79
N SER A 405 13.32 26.02 6.99
CA SER A 405 13.07 26.88 8.16
C SER A 405 14.28 27.76 8.51
N HIS A 406 15.49 27.23 8.33
CA HIS A 406 16.75 27.96 8.53
C HIS A 406 16.95 29.15 7.57
N VAL A 407 16.17 29.24 6.50
CA VAL A 407 16.14 30.40 5.58
C VAL A 407 14.97 31.32 5.93
N TYR A 408 13.77 30.76 6.08
CA TYR A 408 12.56 31.55 6.30
C TYR A 408 12.53 32.28 7.65
N LEU A 409 12.91 31.63 8.75
CA LEU A 409 12.76 32.23 10.07
C LEU A 409 13.66 33.47 10.26
N PRO A 410 14.97 33.43 9.92
CA PRO A 410 15.80 34.63 9.97
C PRO A 410 15.33 35.74 9.01
N LEU A 411 14.81 35.37 7.83
CA LEU A 411 14.27 36.32 6.86
C LEU A 411 13.05 37.07 7.41
N ILE A 412 12.12 36.35 8.04
CA ILE A 412 10.91 36.93 8.64
C ILE A 412 11.27 37.86 9.79
N GLU A 413 12.21 37.46 10.66
CA GLU A 413 12.70 38.34 11.74
C GLU A 413 13.33 39.62 11.19
N ARG A 414 14.14 39.52 10.13
CA ARG A 414 14.68 40.71 9.47
C ARG A 414 13.57 41.62 8.94
N PHE A 415 12.56 41.09 8.27
CA PHE A 415 11.43 41.89 7.79
C PHE A 415 10.66 42.57 8.94
N ARG A 416 10.50 41.90 10.09
CA ARG A 416 9.94 42.51 11.29
C ARG A 416 10.78 43.68 11.79
N THR A 417 12.10 43.55 11.81
CA THR A 417 13.01 44.65 12.20
C THR A 417 12.99 45.83 11.23
N GLU A 418 12.66 45.59 9.97
CA GLU A 418 12.47 46.62 8.94
C GLU A 418 11.09 47.30 9.02
N GLY A 419 10.22 46.86 9.93
CA GLY A 419 8.91 47.46 10.19
C GLY A 419 7.73 46.77 9.50
N LEU A 420 7.91 45.61 8.87
CA LEU A 420 6.80 44.85 8.28
C LEU A 420 5.99 44.16 9.40
N VAL A 421 4.67 44.29 9.33
CA VAL A 421 3.74 43.64 10.28
C VAL A 421 3.47 42.21 9.82
N LEU A 422 4.25 41.26 10.34
CA LEU A 422 4.18 39.85 9.95
C LEU A 422 3.80 38.95 11.12
N ASP A 423 2.78 38.13 10.92
CA ASP A 423 2.44 37.02 11.78
C ASP A 423 2.85 35.70 11.13
N LEU A 424 3.37 34.76 11.91
CA LEU A 424 3.87 33.49 11.39
C LEU A 424 3.15 32.35 12.09
N ILE A 425 2.42 31.56 11.31
CA ILE A 425 1.76 30.34 11.77
C ILE A 425 2.71 29.15 11.59
N GLU A 426 3.15 28.55 12.70
CA GLU A 426 3.97 27.32 12.73
C GLU A 426 3.31 26.21 13.56
N PRO A 427 2.21 25.60 13.07
CA PRO A 427 1.49 24.61 13.86
C PRO A 427 2.32 23.33 14.06
N THR A 428 2.28 22.78 15.27
CA THR A 428 2.92 21.51 15.62
C THR A 428 1.96 20.67 16.47
N GLY A 429 1.88 19.36 16.21
CA GLY A 429 1.05 18.43 16.99
C GLY A 429 -0.46 18.55 16.75
N ILE A 430 -0.89 19.31 15.73
CA ILE A 430 -2.30 19.50 15.40
C ILE A 430 -2.75 18.42 14.39
N PRO A 431 -3.87 17.72 14.63
CA PRO A 431 -4.45 16.80 13.65
C PRO A 431 -4.67 17.47 12.29
N ASN A 432 -4.41 16.75 11.20
CA ASN A 432 -4.48 17.31 9.86
C ASN A 432 -5.91 17.82 9.50
N ARG A 433 -6.96 17.17 10.04
CA ARG A 433 -8.35 17.64 9.91
C ARG A 433 -8.62 19.02 10.53
N GLU A 434 -7.79 19.43 11.48
CA GLU A 434 -7.93 20.67 12.25
C GLU A 434 -6.96 21.75 11.78
N VAL A 435 -5.75 21.38 11.32
CA VAL A 435 -4.74 22.35 10.86
C VAL A 435 -5.26 23.24 9.72
N ARG A 436 -6.23 22.74 8.95
CA ARG A 436 -6.93 23.50 7.89
C ARG A 436 -7.52 24.82 8.38
N PHE A 437 -7.95 24.91 9.65
CA PHE A 437 -8.51 26.14 10.21
C PHE A 437 -7.45 27.22 10.38
N LEU A 438 -6.23 26.85 10.75
CA LEU A 438 -5.09 27.77 10.82
C LEU A 438 -4.62 28.13 9.41
N GLN A 439 -4.53 27.13 8.52
CA GLN A 439 -4.16 27.31 7.12
C GLN A 439 -5.07 28.31 6.38
N ALA A 440 -6.40 28.23 6.59
CA ALA A 440 -7.38 29.10 5.94
C ALA A 440 -7.16 30.60 6.25
N GLN A 441 -6.58 30.89 7.42
CA GLN A 441 -6.32 32.25 7.89
C GLN A 441 -4.98 32.84 7.42
N ALA A 442 -4.13 32.05 6.76
CA ALA A 442 -2.87 32.53 6.21
C ALA A 442 -3.07 33.26 4.87
N ASP A 443 -2.13 34.15 4.54
CA ASP A 443 -2.10 34.90 3.28
C ASP A 443 -1.09 34.31 2.29
N ILE A 444 0.05 33.81 2.76
CA ILE A 444 1.13 33.25 1.93
C ILE A 444 1.68 31.98 2.59
N PHE A 445 1.85 30.92 1.80
CA PHE A 445 2.49 29.68 2.25
C PHE A 445 3.95 29.62 1.84
N LEU A 446 4.79 29.20 2.78
CA LEU A 446 6.23 29.10 2.64
C LEU A 446 6.65 27.62 2.77
N ASP A 447 7.08 27.01 1.68
CA ASP A 447 7.49 25.60 1.65
C ASP A 447 8.88 25.42 1.01
N MET A 448 9.32 24.16 0.88
CA MET A 448 10.67 23.71 0.52
C MET A 448 11.29 24.54 -0.62
N LEU A 449 12.41 25.21 -0.34
CA LEU A 449 13.18 25.98 -1.33
C LEU A 449 14.26 25.15 -2.03
N THR A 450 14.49 23.92 -1.58
CA THR A 450 15.62 23.10 -2.06
C THR A 450 15.21 21.70 -2.52
N TYR A 451 14.03 21.18 -2.14
CA TYR A 451 13.62 19.82 -2.51
C TYR A 451 13.36 19.69 -4.02
N GLY A 452 12.64 20.66 -4.60
CA GLY A 452 12.36 20.72 -6.04
C GLY A 452 10.96 20.28 -6.47
N TRP A 453 10.13 19.86 -5.51
CA TRP A 453 8.71 19.61 -5.71
C TRP A 453 7.96 19.75 -4.39
N PHE A 454 6.63 19.65 -4.46
CA PHE A 454 5.75 19.96 -3.34
C PHE A 454 4.96 18.75 -2.83
N GLY A 455 4.49 18.87 -1.58
CA GLY A 455 3.69 17.85 -0.90
C GLY A 455 2.33 18.38 -0.42
N ALA A 456 1.81 17.77 0.65
CA ALA A 456 0.46 18.00 1.17
C ALA A 456 0.14 19.48 1.47
N ASN A 457 0.98 20.18 2.24
CA ASN A 457 0.75 21.59 2.61
C ASN A 457 0.44 22.49 1.40
N ILE A 458 1.11 22.28 0.27
CA ILE A 458 0.94 23.10 -0.93
C ILE A 458 -0.37 22.77 -1.62
N ARG A 459 -0.73 21.48 -1.72
CA ARG A 459 -2.04 21.07 -2.27
C ARG A 459 -3.19 21.59 -1.42
N GLU A 460 -3.05 21.52 -0.10
CA GLU A 460 -4.01 22.09 0.87
C GLU A 460 -4.12 23.61 0.69
N ALA A 461 -3.00 24.33 0.61
CA ALA A 461 -2.96 25.77 0.39
C ALA A 461 -3.59 26.18 -0.94
N MET A 462 -3.27 25.46 -2.02
CA MET A 462 -3.86 25.72 -3.33
C MET A 462 -5.38 25.52 -3.29
N MET A 463 -5.84 24.44 -2.65
CA MET A 463 -7.26 24.19 -2.42
C MET A 463 -7.91 25.28 -1.56
N LEU A 464 -7.18 25.96 -0.66
CA LEU A 464 -7.65 27.12 0.11
C LEU A 464 -7.56 28.45 -0.64
N ALA A 465 -7.28 28.43 -1.95
CA ALA A 465 -7.08 29.62 -2.76
C ALA A 465 -5.93 30.51 -2.26
N LYS A 466 -4.81 29.91 -1.83
CA LYS A 466 -3.64 30.64 -1.31
C LYS A 466 -2.44 30.57 -2.26
N PRO A 467 -1.66 31.67 -2.39
CA PRO A 467 -0.37 31.63 -3.06
C PRO A 467 0.64 30.83 -2.24
N VAL A 468 1.51 30.10 -2.94
CA VAL A 468 2.54 29.26 -2.32
C VAL A 468 3.89 29.53 -2.95
N ILE A 469 4.90 29.72 -2.10
CA ILE A 469 6.31 29.77 -2.49
C ILE A 469 6.94 28.40 -2.26
N CYS A 470 7.48 27.80 -3.32
CA CYS A 470 8.20 26.52 -3.27
C CYS A 470 9.07 26.34 -4.50
N PHE A 471 10.25 25.76 -4.36
CA PHE A 471 11.11 25.47 -5.50
C PHE A 471 10.54 24.36 -6.38
N ILE A 472 10.35 24.66 -7.67
CA ILE A 472 10.02 23.69 -8.71
C ILE A 472 11.24 23.47 -9.60
N ARG A 473 11.77 22.24 -9.61
CA ARG A 473 12.91 21.88 -10.48
C ARG A 473 12.49 21.91 -11.95
N PRO A 474 13.20 22.67 -12.82
CA PRO A 474 12.89 22.72 -14.24
C PRO A 474 12.87 21.35 -14.92
N GLU A 475 13.82 20.47 -14.56
CA GLU A 475 13.96 19.13 -15.15
C GLU A 475 12.78 18.22 -14.79
N TRP A 476 12.28 18.33 -13.56
CA TRP A 476 11.11 17.56 -13.12
C TRP A 476 9.83 18.11 -13.72
N LEU A 477 9.72 19.44 -13.86
CA LEU A 477 8.58 20.07 -14.53
C LEU A 477 8.52 19.68 -16.02
N GLU A 478 9.67 19.59 -16.70
CA GLU A 478 9.75 19.10 -18.08
C GLU A 478 9.33 17.62 -18.18
N SER A 479 9.85 16.78 -17.29
CA SER A 479 9.44 15.38 -17.18
C SER A 479 7.93 15.21 -16.96
N VAL A 480 7.31 16.11 -16.18
CA VAL A 480 5.85 16.14 -16.01
C VAL A 480 5.14 16.58 -17.29
N ARG A 481 5.66 17.61 -17.96
CA ARG A 481 5.11 18.15 -19.22
C ARG A 481 5.01 17.11 -20.32
N GLU A 482 5.94 16.14 -20.37
CA GLU A 482 5.90 15.03 -21.34
C GLU A 482 4.60 14.20 -21.26
N GLU A 483 4.04 14.01 -20.06
CA GLU A 483 2.81 13.23 -19.86
C GLU A 483 1.57 14.10 -19.63
N LEU A 484 1.75 15.24 -18.97
CA LEU A 484 0.68 16.15 -18.52
C LEU A 484 1.06 17.61 -18.83
N PRO A 485 1.04 18.03 -20.12
CA PRO A 485 1.42 19.39 -20.51
C PRO A 485 0.58 20.46 -19.81
N ASP A 486 -0.75 20.30 -19.81
CA ASP A 486 -1.67 21.20 -19.11
C ASP A 486 -1.35 21.35 -17.62
N TYR A 487 -0.98 20.26 -16.94
CA TYR A 487 -0.61 20.31 -15.52
C TYR A 487 0.65 21.17 -15.32
N ALA A 488 1.66 20.97 -16.18
CA ALA A 488 2.92 21.71 -16.08
C ALA A 488 2.77 23.20 -16.43
N GLU A 489 1.88 23.54 -17.36
CA GLU A 489 1.63 24.92 -17.80
C GLU A 489 0.74 25.70 -16.82
N GLU A 490 -0.24 25.04 -16.21
CA GLU A 490 -1.20 25.68 -15.31
C GLU A 490 -0.69 25.81 -13.86
N LEU A 491 0.41 25.14 -13.50
CA LEU A 491 0.93 25.05 -12.13
C LEU A 491 1.17 26.45 -11.52
N PRO A 492 0.39 26.88 -10.51
CA PRO A 492 0.37 28.28 -10.05
C PRO A 492 1.33 28.56 -8.89
N ILE A 493 2.35 27.71 -8.72
CA ILE A 493 3.34 27.87 -7.64
C ILE A 493 4.32 28.98 -8.00
N VAL A 494 4.60 29.85 -7.03
CA VAL A 494 5.62 30.88 -7.18
C VAL A 494 6.98 30.24 -6.85
N SER A 495 7.71 29.84 -7.89
CA SER A 495 8.99 29.18 -7.72
C SER A 495 10.06 30.12 -7.16
N ALA A 496 10.74 29.70 -6.10
CA ALA A 496 11.84 30.43 -5.50
C ALA A 496 12.91 29.47 -4.96
N THR A 497 14.13 29.97 -4.85
CA THR A 497 15.32 29.33 -4.24
C THR A 497 15.72 30.10 -2.99
N PRO A 498 16.67 29.59 -2.16
CA PRO A 498 17.20 30.36 -1.04
C PRO A 498 17.71 31.76 -1.42
N ASP A 499 18.26 31.92 -2.62
CA ASP A 499 18.80 33.20 -3.11
C ASP A 499 17.71 34.19 -3.58
N THR A 500 16.58 33.68 -4.05
CA THR A 500 15.52 34.50 -4.69
C THR A 500 14.31 34.73 -3.80
N VAL A 501 14.16 33.95 -2.71
CA VAL A 501 12.99 33.97 -1.84
C VAL A 501 12.73 35.33 -1.18
N GLU A 502 13.77 36.10 -0.86
CA GLU A 502 13.60 37.43 -0.28
C GLU A 502 12.81 38.35 -1.23
N SER A 503 13.26 38.43 -2.50
CA SER A 503 12.60 39.28 -3.50
C SER A 503 11.17 38.82 -3.76
N VAL A 504 10.96 37.52 -3.89
CA VAL A 504 9.64 36.92 -4.12
C VAL A 504 8.69 37.19 -2.95
N LEU A 505 9.15 37.01 -1.71
CA LEU A 505 8.32 37.21 -0.53
C LEU A 505 7.97 38.69 -0.33
N ARG A 506 8.91 39.62 -0.56
CA ARG A 506 8.63 41.07 -0.50
C ARG A 506 7.57 41.49 -1.52
N ASP A 507 7.70 41.03 -2.75
CA ASP A 507 6.73 41.29 -3.83
C ASP A 507 5.33 40.77 -3.45
N LEU A 508 5.24 39.54 -2.96
CA LEU A 508 3.96 38.99 -2.52
C LEU A 508 3.40 39.69 -1.28
N ILE A 509 4.22 40.17 -0.33
CA ILE A 509 3.76 40.95 0.83
C ILE A 509 3.18 42.30 0.38
N ALA A 510 3.83 42.97 -0.57
CA ALA A 510 3.47 44.30 -1.03
C ALA A 510 2.19 44.35 -1.89
N ASP A 511 1.82 43.26 -2.55
CA ASP A 511 0.72 43.24 -3.53
C ASP A 511 -0.42 42.26 -3.15
N PRO A 512 -1.45 42.74 -2.43
CA PRO A 512 -2.62 41.92 -2.09
C PRO A 512 -3.42 41.43 -3.30
N GLU A 513 -3.51 42.20 -4.39
CA GLU A 513 -4.27 41.77 -5.58
C GLU A 513 -3.56 40.62 -6.29
N LYS A 514 -2.23 40.69 -6.40
CA LYS A 514 -1.41 39.58 -6.91
C LYS A 514 -1.59 38.32 -6.09
N ARG A 515 -1.65 38.43 -4.75
CA ARG A 515 -1.95 37.28 -3.88
C ARG A 515 -3.32 36.68 -4.19
N ARG A 516 -4.35 37.51 -4.35
CA ARG A 516 -5.72 37.05 -4.67
C ARG A 516 -5.78 36.38 -6.04
N GLU A 517 -5.12 36.95 -7.05
CA GLU A 517 -5.10 36.38 -8.40
C GLU A 517 -4.38 35.02 -8.45
N ILE A 518 -3.20 34.91 -7.83
CA ILE A 518 -2.50 33.62 -7.71
C ILE A 518 -3.36 32.64 -6.91
N GLY A 519 -3.97 33.08 -5.82
CA GLY A 519 -4.87 32.26 -5.00
C GLY A 519 -6.04 31.69 -5.79
N ARG A 520 -6.70 32.50 -6.63
CA ARG A 520 -7.79 32.07 -7.51
C ARG A 520 -7.31 30.97 -8.47
N ARG A 521 -6.19 31.21 -9.17
CA ARG A 521 -5.57 30.21 -10.07
C ARG A 521 -5.19 28.93 -9.34
N SER A 522 -4.67 29.04 -8.11
CA SER A 522 -4.36 27.91 -7.24
C SER A 522 -5.58 27.06 -6.92
N ARG A 523 -6.74 27.68 -6.62
CA ARG A 523 -7.98 26.95 -6.37
C ARG A 523 -8.46 26.23 -7.63
N ASP A 524 -8.49 26.92 -8.76
CA ASP A 524 -8.92 26.34 -10.04
C ASP A 524 -8.06 25.12 -10.41
N PHE A 525 -6.73 25.25 -10.26
CA PHE A 525 -5.77 24.17 -10.47
C PHE A 525 -6.01 22.99 -9.53
N ALA A 526 -6.15 23.25 -8.22
CA ALA A 526 -6.36 22.21 -7.23
C ALA A 526 -7.70 21.48 -7.44
N LEU A 527 -8.76 22.16 -7.85
CA LEU A 527 -10.03 21.54 -8.19
C LEU A 527 -9.90 20.62 -9.41
N LYS A 528 -9.19 21.06 -10.46
CA LYS A 528 -8.98 20.30 -11.69
C LYS A 528 -8.14 19.03 -11.45
N TRP A 529 -7.07 19.13 -10.66
CA TRP A 529 -6.05 18.07 -10.58
C TRP A 529 -5.95 17.35 -9.24
N HIS A 530 -6.46 17.93 -8.15
CA HIS A 530 -6.32 17.39 -6.79
C HIS A 530 -7.66 17.29 -6.03
N SER A 531 -8.81 17.42 -6.70
CA SER A 531 -10.09 17.10 -6.07
C SER A 531 -10.33 15.59 -6.04
N ALA A 532 -11.04 15.11 -5.02
CA ALA A 532 -11.41 13.70 -4.92
C ALA A 532 -12.18 13.19 -6.15
N SER A 533 -13.00 14.05 -6.77
CA SER A 533 -13.73 13.74 -8.00
C SER A 533 -12.81 13.58 -9.21
N ALA A 534 -11.79 14.43 -9.36
CA ALA A 534 -10.77 14.27 -10.40
C ALA A 534 -9.99 12.96 -10.20
N GLY A 535 -9.61 12.67 -8.95
CA GLY A 535 -9.02 11.40 -8.54
C GLY A 535 -9.85 10.20 -8.94
N ALA A 536 -11.12 10.15 -8.54
CA ALA A 536 -12.02 9.04 -8.88
C ALA A 536 -12.19 8.85 -10.38
N ALA A 537 -12.36 9.93 -11.15
CA ALA A 537 -12.47 9.85 -12.61
C ALA A 537 -11.20 9.28 -13.25
N ARG A 538 -10.01 9.67 -12.76
CA ARG A 538 -8.73 9.15 -13.26
C ARG A 538 -8.56 7.67 -12.90
N PHE A 539 -8.87 7.28 -11.66
CA PHE A 539 -8.68 5.91 -11.18
C PHE A 539 -9.74 4.92 -11.67
N ASP A 540 -10.96 5.37 -11.97
CA ASP A 540 -11.95 4.54 -12.68
C ASP A 540 -11.40 4.05 -14.03
N ARG A 541 -10.73 4.94 -14.78
CA ARG A 541 -10.06 4.60 -16.04
C ARG A 541 -8.86 3.69 -15.83
N ILE A 542 -7.94 4.04 -14.91
CA ILE A 542 -6.72 3.25 -14.66
C ILE A 542 -7.08 1.83 -14.22
N TYR A 543 -7.89 1.70 -13.17
CA TYR A 543 -8.26 0.38 -12.66
C TYR A 543 -9.11 -0.40 -13.66
N GLY A 544 -10.05 0.27 -14.35
CA GLY A 544 -10.86 -0.37 -15.39
C GLY A 544 -10.01 -0.95 -16.51
N ALA A 545 -9.02 -0.21 -17.01
CA ALA A 545 -8.09 -0.67 -18.03
C ALA A 545 -7.23 -1.85 -17.55
N LEU A 546 -6.68 -1.77 -16.32
CA LEU A 546 -5.90 -2.86 -15.73
C LEU A 546 -6.72 -4.16 -15.59
N LEU A 547 -7.98 -4.06 -15.15
CA LEU A 547 -8.90 -5.19 -15.05
C LEU A 547 -9.26 -5.76 -16.43
N ALA A 548 -9.35 -4.90 -17.46
CA ALA A 548 -9.53 -5.31 -18.85
C ALA A 548 -8.27 -5.94 -19.48
N GLY A 549 -7.13 -5.92 -18.79
CA GLY A 549 -5.88 -6.49 -19.26
C GLY A 549 -4.97 -5.53 -20.03
N ASP A 550 -5.29 -4.24 -20.07
CA ASP A 550 -4.41 -3.21 -20.62
C ASP A 550 -3.25 -2.93 -19.64
N PRO A 551 -1.97 -3.09 -20.06
CA PRO A 551 -0.83 -2.87 -19.19
C PRO A 551 -0.50 -1.38 -18.95
N LEU A 552 -1.15 -0.44 -19.67
CA LEU A 552 -1.00 1.01 -19.52
C LEU A 552 0.45 1.53 -19.58
N LEU A 553 1.34 0.86 -20.30
CA LEU A 553 2.76 1.23 -20.32
C LEU A 553 2.99 2.59 -21.01
N ARG A 554 3.85 3.43 -20.43
CA ARG A 554 4.41 4.60 -21.12
C ARG A 554 5.06 4.17 -22.43
N ARG A 555 4.95 5.01 -23.45
CA ARG A 555 5.74 4.86 -24.68
C ARG A 555 7.21 5.08 -24.33
N SER A 556 8.10 4.26 -24.89
CA SER A 556 9.53 4.54 -24.83
C SER A 556 9.76 5.84 -25.58
N ALA A 557 10.54 6.75 -24.99
CA ALA A 557 11.02 7.95 -25.66
C ALA A 557 11.92 7.58 -26.84
#